data_AF-A0A947BSY1-F1
#
_entry.id   AF-A0A947BSY1-F1
#
_cell.length_a   1.000
_cell.length_b   1.000
_cell.length_c   1.000
_cell.angle_alpha   90.00
_cell.angle_beta   90.00
_cell.angle_gamma   90.00
#
_symmetry.space_group_name_H-M   'P 1'
#
loop_
_entity.id
_entity.type
_entity.pdbx_description
1 polymer ?
#
loop_
_entity_poly.entity_id
_entity_poly.type
_entity_poly.pdbx_seq_one_letter_code
_entity_poly.pdbx_strand_id
1 'polypeptide(L)'
;QHNAWKLPDTTRASNPVFSRIAIAELRKAISKVANTRMMLKVDSSDSAVSFARRDDIEIISQSGPATPDHVIRTKRLPQIGHEVDGYVEAYKNYFNEHAANARSSVTMLDPAPRIILDKQLGLLTAGKSAAELRINNDIYSHTVEIIQRAEMLDSWQALPAKDVFDVEYWELEQAKLKKGGAAPEFKGEVVLISGAASGIGKACVDSFMKQGAAVVGLDIDHAITDLYQSDNFLGLVCDVTHADDVDACLDRTVAHFGGLDMLVLNAGMFPGGTRIAELDDAQWQQVMSVNLDANLRMMRECHPLLKLAPRYGRVVVIGSKNYLAPGPGAASYSASKAALNQLARVAALEWGGDGIRINSLHPDAVFDTAIWTEAVLKSRAEHYGLAVEQYKTKNILKTEITSHDVAELAAAMCGPLFARTTASQVPVDGGNDRVI
;
A
#
# COMPACT_ATOMS: atom_id res chain seq x y z
N GLN A 1 -24.64 -30.70 -26.34
CA GLN A 1 -25.79 -31.00 -25.48
C GLN A 1 -25.79 -30.19 -24.19
N HIS A 2 -24.64 -29.95 -23.53
CA HIS A 2 -24.61 -29.26 -22.23
C HIS A 2 -24.35 -27.73 -22.28
N ASN A 3 -24.03 -27.15 -23.45
CA ASN A 3 -23.69 -25.72 -23.63
C ASN A 3 -22.63 -25.17 -22.65
N ALA A 4 -21.78 -26.03 -22.09
CA ALA A 4 -20.78 -25.69 -21.06
C ALA A 4 -19.70 -24.69 -21.52
N TRP A 5 -19.61 -24.37 -22.82
CA TRP A 5 -18.74 -23.30 -23.31
C TRP A 5 -19.30 -21.90 -23.05
N LYS A 6 -20.60 -21.79 -22.74
CA LYS A 6 -21.22 -20.54 -22.29
C LYS A 6 -21.59 -20.72 -20.83
N LEU A 7 -20.73 -20.20 -19.94
CA LEU A 7 -21.09 -20.10 -18.53
C LEU A 7 -22.37 -19.24 -18.41
N PRO A 8 -23.31 -19.58 -17.51
CA PRO A 8 -24.54 -18.83 -17.35
C PRO A 8 -24.24 -17.34 -17.16
N ASP A 9 -25.00 -16.47 -17.82
CA ASP A 9 -24.90 -15.02 -17.60
C ASP A 9 -25.08 -14.76 -16.11
N THR A 10 -24.02 -14.25 -15.49
CA THR A 10 -23.98 -13.87 -14.09
C THR A 10 -24.84 -12.63 -13.94
N THR A 11 -26.14 -12.85 -13.76
CA THR A 11 -27.14 -11.80 -13.61
C THR A 11 -26.66 -10.85 -12.51
N ARG A 12 -26.36 -9.60 -12.90
CA ARG A 12 -25.72 -8.51 -12.12
C ARG A 12 -26.03 -8.63 -10.63
N ALA A 13 -25.27 -9.45 -9.91
CA ALA A 13 -25.51 -9.67 -8.50
C ALA A 13 -25.27 -8.32 -7.84
N SER A 14 -26.17 -7.85 -6.97
CA SER A 14 -26.02 -6.54 -6.33
C SER A 14 -24.59 -6.40 -5.80
N ASN A 15 -23.91 -5.29 -6.13
CA ASN A 15 -22.51 -5.09 -5.76
C ASN A 15 -22.32 -5.43 -4.27
N PRO A 16 -21.29 -6.22 -3.92
CA PRO A 16 -20.97 -6.50 -2.54
C PRO A 16 -20.89 -5.21 -1.72
N VAL A 17 -21.32 -5.25 -0.45
CA VAL A 17 -21.13 -4.12 0.46
C VAL A 17 -19.64 -4.04 0.77
N PHE A 18 -18.95 -3.17 0.04
CA PHE A 18 -17.52 -2.99 0.21
C PHE A 18 -17.22 -2.41 1.59
N SER A 19 -16.48 -3.15 2.41
CA SER A 19 -16.08 -2.73 3.75
C SER A 19 -14.56 -2.69 3.86
N ARG A 20 -14.00 -1.47 3.83
CA ARG A 20 -12.56 -1.23 4.03
C ARG A 20 -12.03 -1.93 5.28
N ILE A 21 -12.79 -1.83 6.37
CA ILE A 21 -12.40 -2.34 7.69
C ILE A 21 -12.42 -3.87 7.71
N ALA A 22 -13.47 -4.51 7.20
CA ALA A 22 -13.55 -5.97 7.21
C ALA A 22 -12.41 -6.62 6.38
N ILE A 23 -12.08 -6.02 5.22
CA ILE A 23 -10.97 -6.48 4.37
C ILE A 23 -9.62 -6.31 5.09
N ALA A 24 -9.41 -5.17 5.75
CA ALA A 24 -8.18 -4.91 6.51
C ALA A 24 -8.03 -5.80 7.75
N GLU A 25 -9.13 -6.10 8.45
CA GLU A 25 -9.17 -7.06 9.57
C GLU A 25 -8.83 -8.47 9.10
N LEU A 26 -9.42 -8.92 7.98
CA LEU A 26 -9.10 -10.21 7.37
C LEU A 26 -7.63 -10.27 6.95
N ARG A 27 -7.11 -9.23 6.29
CA ARG A 27 -5.67 -9.13 5.94
C ARG A 27 -4.78 -9.25 7.19
N LYS A 28 -5.14 -8.59 8.29
CA LYS A 28 -4.41 -8.65 9.57
C LYS A 28 -4.42 -10.05 10.16
N ALA A 29 -5.58 -10.72 10.18
CA ALA A 29 -5.73 -12.09 10.67
C ALA A 29 -4.91 -13.09 9.84
N ILE A 30 -4.99 -13.01 8.51
CA ILE A 30 -4.21 -13.84 7.58
C ILE A 30 -2.71 -13.61 7.79
N SER A 31 -2.27 -12.36 7.89
CA SER A 31 -0.85 -12.03 8.14
C SER A 31 -0.33 -12.63 9.46
N LYS A 32 -1.16 -12.58 10.51
CA LYS A 32 -0.84 -13.16 11.82
C LYS A 32 -0.59 -14.66 11.73
N VAL A 33 -1.50 -15.41 11.10
CA VAL A 33 -1.37 -16.88 11.00
C VAL A 33 -0.32 -17.30 9.96
N ALA A 34 -0.04 -16.47 8.97
CA ALA A 34 1.06 -16.67 8.02
C ALA A 34 2.45 -16.39 8.64
N ASN A 35 2.47 -15.73 9.80
CA ASN A 35 3.68 -15.20 10.43
C ASN A 35 4.53 -14.32 9.49
N THR A 36 3.87 -13.56 8.62
CA THR A 36 4.50 -12.63 7.68
C THR A 36 3.48 -11.59 7.23
N ARG A 37 3.92 -10.48 6.64
CA ARG A 37 2.98 -9.52 6.05
C ARG A 37 2.38 -10.13 4.79
N MET A 38 1.06 -10.18 4.76
CA MET A 38 0.30 -10.59 3.59
C MET A 38 -0.47 -9.38 3.07
N MET A 39 -0.64 -9.32 1.76
CA MET A 39 -1.57 -8.41 1.11
C MET A 39 -2.82 -9.19 0.69
N LEU A 40 -3.89 -8.47 0.39
CA LEU A 40 -5.16 -9.04 -0.02
C LEU A 40 -5.70 -8.27 -1.22
N LYS A 41 -6.18 -8.96 -2.25
CA LYS A 41 -6.83 -8.36 -3.42
C LYS A 41 -8.28 -8.83 -3.46
N VAL A 42 -9.20 -7.91 -3.68
CA VAL A 42 -10.61 -8.21 -3.95
C VAL A 42 -10.81 -8.32 -5.45
N ASP A 43 -11.40 -9.43 -5.89
CA ASP A 43 -11.90 -9.62 -7.25
C ASP A 43 -13.42 -9.42 -7.24
N SER A 44 -13.83 -8.24 -7.66
CA SER A 44 -15.23 -7.83 -7.75
C SER A 44 -15.82 -8.03 -9.15
N SER A 45 -15.18 -8.82 -10.02
CA SER A 45 -15.76 -9.16 -11.32
C SER A 45 -17.06 -9.94 -11.14
N ASP A 46 -18.01 -9.80 -12.08
CA ASP A 46 -19.31 -10.49 -12.01
C ASP A 46 -19.12 -12.02 -11.92
N SER A 47 -18.11 -12.56 -12.60
CA SER A 47 -17.73 -13.97 -12.53
C SER A 47 -17.29 -14.39 -11.12
N ALA A 48 -16.37 -13.64 -10.51
CA ALA A 48 -15.87 -13.93 -9.17
C ALA A 48 -16.96 -13.82 -8.10
N VAL A 49 -17.78 -12.76 -8.17
CA VAL A 49 -18.89 -12.54 -7.23
C VAL A 49 -19.97 -13.61 -7.40
N SER A 50 -20.32 -13.96 -8.63
CA SER A 50 -21.30 -15.01 -8.89
C SER A 50 -20.81 -16.37 -8.41
N PHE A 51 -19.53 -16.70 -8.62
CA PHE A 51 -18.96 -17.95 -8.13
C PHE A 51 -18.98 -18.02 -6.60
N ALA A 52 -18.52 -16.98 -5.91
CA ALA A 52 -18.51 -16.93 -4.44
C ALA A 52 -19.92 -16.99 -3.81
N ARG A 53 -20.97 -16.65 -4.57
CA ARG A 53 -22.37 -16.64 -4.12
C ARG A 53 -23.18 -17.86 -4.49
N ARG A 54 -22.59 -18.86 -5.15
CA ARG A 54 -23.31 -20.11 -5.46
C ARG A 54 -23.78 -20.81 -4.17
N ASP A 55 -24.94 -21.46 -4.25
CA ASP A 55 -25.49 -22.20 -3.11
C ASP A 55 -24.67 -23.44 -2.75
N ASP A 56 -23.99 -24.02 -3.74
CA ASP A 56 -23.16 -25.22 -3.63
C ASP A 56 -21.65 -24.91 -3.48
N ILE A 57 -21.29 -23.65 -3.20
CA ILE A 57 -19.88 -23.22 -3.17
C ILE A 57 -19.03 -24.01 -2.17
N GLU A 58 -19.62 -24.35 -1.02
CA GLU A 58 -19.01 -25.17 0.04
C GLU A 58 -18.72 -26.62 -0.39
N ILE A 59 -19.28 -27.05 -1.52
CA ILE A 59 -19.05 -28.38 -2.08
C ILE A 59 -18.04 -28.26 -3.22
N ILE A 60 -18.37 -27.49 -4.26
CA ILE A 60 -17.61 -27.49 -5.51
C ILE A 60 -16.22 -26.87 -5.35
N SER A 61 -16.06 -25.89 -4.44
CA SER A 61 -14.74 -25.28 -4.18
C SER A 61 -13.88 -26.16 -3.29
N GLN A 62 -14.48 -27.16 -2.63
CA GLN A 62 -13.81 -28.01 -1.64
C GLN A 62 -13.32 -29.35 -2.22
N SER A 63 -13.59 -29.63 -3.51
CA SER A 63 -13.08 -30.82 -4.20
C SER A 63 -11.56 -30.83 -4.33
N GLY A 64 -10.93 -29.66 -4.55
CA GLY A 64 -9.48 -29.50 -4.66
C GLY A 64 -9.00 -28.81 -5.95
N PRO A 65 -7.67 -28.78 -6.16
CA PRO A 65 -7.01 -27.98 -7.18
C PRO A 65 -6.99 -28.64 -8.58
N ALA A 66 -6.89 -27.82 -9.63
CA ALA A 66 -6.88 -28.29 -11.02
C ALA A 66 -5.49 -28.61 -11.59
N THR A 67 -4.42 -28.02 -11.05
CA THR A 67 -3.05 -28.14 -11.57
C THR A 67 -2.00 -28.13 -10.44
N PRO A 68 -0.76 -28.61 -10.67
CA PRO A 68 0.32 -28.51 -9.67
C PRO A 68 0.61 -27.07 -9.24
N ASP A 69 0.56 -26.10 -10.17
CA ASP A 69 0.75 -24.68 -9.85
C ASP A 69 -0.35 -24.15 -8.93
N HIS A 70 -1.61 -24.59 -9.11
CA HIS A 70 -2.70 -24.32 -8.18
C HIS A 70 -2.32 -24.82 -6.77
N VAL A 71 -1.90 -26.08 -6.64
CA VAL A 71 -1.54 -26.68 -5.34
C VAL A 71 -0.52 -25.81 -4.59
N ILE A 72 0.61 -25.48 -5.23
CA ILE A 72 1.72 -24.82 -4.53
C ILE A 72 1.53 -23.32 -4.32
N ARG A 73 0.65 -22.67 -5.11
CA ARG A 73 0.42 -21.22 -5.04
C ARG A 73 -0.76 -20.85 -4.16
N THR A 74 -1.86 -21.61 -4.25
CA THR A 74 -3.13 -21.26 -3.60
C THR A 74 -3.55 -22.23 -2.50
N LYS A 75 -2.72 -23.25 -2.21
CA LYS A 75 -3.03 -24.39 -1.33
C LYS A 75 -4.11 -25.30 -1.92
N ARG A 76 -4.35 -26.43 -1.26
CA ARG A 76 -5.36 -27.41 -1.70
C ARG A 76 -6.77 -26.82 -1.78
N LEU A 77 -7.21 -26.09 -0.75
CA LEU A 77 -8.59 -25.62 -0.60
C LEU A 77 -8.64 -24.12 -0.32
N PRO A 78 -9.63 -23.39 -0.88
CA PRO A 78 -9.93 -22.03 -0.48
C PRO A 78 -10.60 -21.99 0.89
N GLN A 79 -10.49 -20.87 1.59
CA GLN A 79 -11.31 -20.56 2.76
C GLN A 79 -12.73 -20.17 2.33
N ILE A 80 -13.74 -20.65 3.06
CA ILE A 80 -15.12 -20.15 2.96
C ILE A 80 -15.36 -19.14 4.09
N GLY A 81 -15.92 -17.98 3.76
CA GLY A 81 -16.15 -16.89 4.72
C GLY A 81 -14.84 -16.26 5.22
N HIS A 82 -14.89 -15.56 6.36
CA HIS A 82 -13.76 -14.80 6.91
C HIS A 82 -13.18 -15.35 8.23
N GLU A 83 -13.61 -16.53 8.69
CA GLU A 83 -13.11 -17.19 9.91
C GLU A 83 -11.77 -17.90 9.68
N VAL A 84 -10.67 -17.17 9.85
CA VAL A 84 -9.31 -17.66 9.58
C VAL A 84 -8.88 -18.83 10.47
N ASP A 85 -9.29 -18.85 11.74
CA ASP A 85 -8.87 -19.87 12.69
C ASP A 85 -9.42 -21.27 12.30
N GLY A 86 -10.65 -21.34 11.81
CA GLY A 86 -11.25 -22.59 11.31
C GLY A 86 -10.48 -23.16 10.10
N TYR A 87 -10.05 -22.31 9.18
CA TYR A 87 -9.19 -22.73 8.06
C TYR A 87 -7.84 -23.27 8.55
N VAL A 88 -7.22 -22.59 9.51
CA VAL A 88 -5.93 -22.99 10.07
C VAL A 88 -6.01 -24.35 10.76
N GLU A 89 -7.08 -24.62 11.52
CA GLU A 89 -7.31 -25.93 12.14
C GLU A 89 -7.50 -27.03 11.10
N ALA A 90 -8.31 -26.78 10.06
CA ALA A 90 -8.50 -27.73 8.96
C ALA A 90 -7.17 -28.04 8.23
N TYR A 91 -6.35 -27.02 7.98
CA TYR A 91 -5.04 -27.21 7.34
C TYR A 91 -4.07 -28.00 8.22
N LYS A 92 -4.06 -27.76 9.54
CA LYS A 92 -3.25 -28.54 10.49
C LYS A 92 -3.67 -30.01 10.53
N ASN A 93 -4.97 -30.28 10.52
CA ASN A 93 -5.50 -31.64 10.48
C ASN A 93 -5.08 -32.36 9.19
N TYR A 94 -5.23 -31.70 8.04
CA TYR A 94 -4.76 -32.18 6.75
C TYR A 94 -3.25 -32.49 6.75
N PHE A 95 -2.43 -31.63 7.36
CA PHE A 95 -1.01 -31.90 7.53
C PHE A 95 -0.75 -33.12 8.40
N ASN A 96 -1.35 -33.19 9.59
CA ASN A 96 -1.13 -34.29 10.54
C ASN A 96 -1.57 -35.65 9.99
N GLU A 97 -2.65 -35.69 9.21
CA GLU A 97 -3.18 -36.90 8.60
C GLU A 97 -2.21 -37.50 7.57
N HIS A 98 -1.51 -36.67 6.79
CA HIS A 98 -0.70 -37.14 5.66
C HIS A 98 0.81 -37.10 5.90
N ALA A 99 1.30 -36.26 6.83
CA ALA A 99 2.74 -36.09 7.07
C ALA A 99 3.44 -37.40 7.50
N ALA A 100 2.78 -38.27 8.27
CA ALA A 100 3.34 -39.56 8.69
C ALA A 100 3.64 -40.52 7.52
N ASN A 101 2.92 -40.34 6.40
CA ASN A 101 3.04 -41.16 5.20
C ASN A 101 3.77 -40.42 4.05
N ALA A 102 4.35 -39.26 4.34
CA ALA A 102 5.11 -38.49 3.37
C ALA A 102 6.39 -39.24 2.95
N ARG A 103 6.84 -39.04 1.70
CA ARG A 103 8.04 -39.71 1.16
C ARG A 103 9.33 -39.31 1.88
N SER A 104 9.34 -38.16 2.52
CA SER A 104 10.44 -37.62 3.31
C SER A 104 9.88 -36.89 4.54
N SER A 105 10.76 -36.59 5.51
CA SER A 105 10.38 -35.74 6.63
C SER A 105 10.01 -34.34 6.11
N VAL A 106 8.79 -33.89 6.43
CA VAL A 106 8.24 -32.62 5.98
C VAL A 106 7.94 -31.71 7.16
N THR A 107 8.16 -30.40 6.99
CA THR A 107 7.74 -29.37 7.95
C THR A 107 6.51 -28.66 7.40
N MET A 108 5.51 -28.43 8.24
CA MET A 108 4.27 -27.77 7.86
C MET A 108 4.56 -26.38 7.26
N LEU A 109 4.00 -26.11 6.09
CA LEU A 109 4.02 -24.76 5.50
C LEU A 109 3.12 -23.82 6.31
N ASP A 110 3.22 -22.50 6.08
CA ASP A 110 2.34 -21.56 6.78
C ASP A 110 0.86 -21.92 6.52
N PRO A 111 -0.01 -21.97 7.55
CA PRO A 111 -1.37 -22.49 7.41
C PRO A 111 -2.37 -21.44 6.93
N ALA A 112 -1.90 -20.27 6.49
CA ALA A 112 -2.76 -19.15 6.14
C ALA A 112 -3.44 -19.38 4.78
N PRO A 113 -4.73 -19.01 4.62
CA PRO A 113 -5.42 -19.13 3.34
C PRO A 113 -4.73 -18.28 2.26
N ARG A 114 -4.91 -18.70 1.00
CA ARG A 114 -4.49 -17.92 -0.17
C ARG A 114 -5.65 -17.45 -1.03
N ILE A 115 -6.77 -18.17 -0.97
CA ILE A 115 -8.01 -17.82 -1.64
C ILE A 115 -9.11 -17.86 -0.60
N ILE A 116 -9.97 -16.85 -0.63
CA ILE A 116 -11.11 -16.69 0.26
C ILE A 116 -12.33 -16.46 -0.61
N LEU A 117 -13.38 -17.25 -0.39
CA LEU A 117 -14.67 -17.13 -1.04
C LEU A 117 -15.69 -16.71 0.02
N ASP A 118 -16.17 -15.49 -0.10
CA ASP A 118 -17.11 -14.90 0.85
C ASP A 118 -18.32 -14.36 0.09
N LYS A 119 -19.54 -14.71 0.54
CA LYS A 119 -20.78 -14.30 -0.14
C LYS A 119 -20.96 -12.78 -0.13
N GLN A 120 -20.43 -12.09 0.88
CA GLN A 120 -20.53 -10.64 1.03
C GLN A 120 -19.37 -9.92 0.37
N LEU A 121 -18.13 -10.40 0.52
CA LEU A 121 -16.93 -9.72 0.02
C LEU A 121 -16.49 -10.16 -1.38
N GLY A 122 -17.01 -11.29 -1.89
CA GLY A 122 -16.64 -11.88 -3.18
C GLY A 122 -15.43 -12.82 -3.06
N LEU A 123 -14.62 -12.87 -4.11
CA LEU A 123 -13.37 -13.62 -4.12
C LEU A 123 -12.23 -12.71 -3.66
N LEU A 124 -11.48 -13.16 -2.66
CA LEU A 124 -10.28 -12.48 -2.20
C LEU A 124 -9.07 -13.38 -2.36
N THR A 125 -7.96 -12.78 -2.77
CA THR A 125 -6.69 -13.47 -2.99
C THR A 125 -5.64 -12.89 -2.05
N ALA A 126 -4.90 -13.74 -1.34
CA ALA A 126 -3.81 -13.35 -0.47
C ALA A 126 -2.44 -13.73 -1.06
N GLY A 127 -1.44 -12.86 -0.84
CA GLY A 127 -0.08 -13.05 -1.36
C GLY A 127 0.96 -12.24 -0.57
N LYS A 128 2.23 -12.61 -0.69
CA LYS A 128 3.35 -11.92 0.02
C LYS A 128 3.91 -10.74 -0.79
N SER A 129 3.43 -10.54 -2.02
CA SER A 129 3.77 -9.42 -2.92
C SER A 129 2.64 -9.19 -3.91
N ALA A 130 2.66 -8.07 -4.64
CA ALA A 130 1.58 -7.76 -5.58
C ALA A 130 1.63 -8.69 -6.80
N ALA A 131 2.83 -9.09 -7.22
CA ALA A 131 3.02 -10.13 -8.22
C ALA A 131 2.44 -11.49 -7.76
N GLU A 132 2.63 -11.87 -6.48
CA GLU A 132 2.00 -13.08 -5.94
C GLU A 132 0.47 -12.97 -5.91
N LEU A 133 -0.09 -11.80 -5.54
CA LEU A 133 -1.54 -11.56 -5.61
C LEU A 133 -2.08 -11.80 -7.02
N ARG A 134 -1.45 -11.21 -8.04
CA ARG A 134 -1.87 -11.37 -9.44
C ARG A 134 -1.78 -12.84 -9.87
N ILE A 135 -0.64 -13.49 -9.65
CA ILE A 135 -0.44 -14.91 -10.04
C ILE A 135 -1.48 -15.82 -9.36
N ASN A 136 -1.70 -15.66 -8.05
CA ASN A 136 -2.63 -16.49 -7.31
C ASN A 136 -4.08 -16.26 -7.78
N ASN A 137 -4.45 -15.01 -8.08
CA ASN A 137 -5.77 -14.66 -8.59
C ASN A 137 -5.96 -15.23 -10.01
N ASP A 138 -4.99 -15.06 -10.91
CA ASP A 138 -5.03 -15.61 -12.28
C ASP A 138 -5.24 -17.14 -12.27
N ILE A 139 -4.47 -17.85 -11.43
CA ILE A 139 -4.58 -19.31 -11.29
C ILE A 139 -5.96 -19.73 -10.80
N TYR A 140 -6.48 -19.04 -9.79
CA TYR A 140 -7.76 -19.42 -9.21
C TYR A 140 -8.93 -19.02 -10.10
N SER A 141 -8.92 -17.84 -10.73
CA SER A 141 -9.93 -17.42 -11.70
C SER A 141 -9.99 -18.37 -12.90
N HIS A 142 -8.85 -18.85 -13.40
CA HIS A 142 -8.81 -19.93 -14.39
C HIS A 142 -9.46 -21.23 -13.85
N THR A 143 -9.20 -21.58 -12.59
CA THR A 143 -9.80 -22.78 -11.97
C THR A 143 -11.30 -22.64 -11.76
N VAL A 144 -11.80 -21.45 -11.41
CA VAL A 144 -13.22 -21.14 -11.29
C VAL A 144 -13.97 -21.46 -12.59
N GLU A 145 -13.38 -21.17 -13.74
CA GLU A 145 -13.98 -21.56 -15.02
C GLU A 145 -14.00 -23.08 -15.21
N ILE A 146 -12.92 -23.79 -14.86
CA ILE A 146 -12.85 -25.25 -14.98
C ILE A 146 -13.92 -25.92 -14.12
N ILE A 147 -14.02 -25.52 -12.85
CA ILE A 147 -15.00 -26.07 -11.90
C ILE A 147 -16.40 -25.88 -12.47
N GLN A 148 -16.75 -24.66 -12.86
CA GLN A 148 -18.09 -24.38 -13.38
C GLN A 148 -18.41 -25.17 -14.66
N ARG A 149 -17.46 -25.29 -15.58
CA ARG A 149 -17.65 -26.08 -16.82
C ARG A 149 -17.81 -27.57 -16.54
N ALA A 150 -17.04 -28.11 -15.59
CA ALA A 150 -17.14 -29.51 -15.18
C ALA A 150 -18.50 -29.81 -14.54
N GLU A 151 -18.98 -28.93 -13.64
CA GLU A 151 -20.31 -29.03 -13.02
C GLU A 151 -21.47 -28.92 -14.03
N MET A 152 -21.28 -28.20 -15.13
CA MET A 152 -22.28 -28.17 -16.22
C MET A 152 -22.30 -29.44 -17.08
N LEU A 153 -21.19 -30.20 -17.10
CA LEU A 153 -21.05 -31.42 -17.88
C LEU A 153 -21.52 -32.64 -17.09
N ASP A 154 -21.00 -32.80 -15.86
CA ASP A 154 -21.34 -33.88 -14.95
C ASP A 154 -21.03 -33.49 -13.49
N SER A 155 -19.75 -33.54 -13.09
CA SER A 155 -19.29 -33.10 -11.77
C SER A 155 -17.78 -32.77 -11.75
N TRP A 156 -17.36 -31.88 -10.85
CA TRP A 156 -15.97 -31.53 -10.60
C TRP A 156 -15.34 -32.46 -9.56
N GLN A 157 -14.32 -33.19 -9.99
CA GLN A 157 -13.53 -34.07 -9.12
C GLN A 157 -12.04 -33.81 -9.29
N ALA A 158 -11.37 -33.41 -8.21
CA ALA A 158 -9.92 -33.26 -8.18
C ALA A 158 -9.22 -34.55 -7.68
N LEU A 159 -7.89 -34.52 -7.64
CA LEU A 159 -7.10 -35.62 -7.07
C LEU A 159 -7.40 -35.84 -5.58
N PRO A 160 -7.25 -37.07 -5.07
CA PRO A 160 -7.35 -37.35 -3.64
C PRO A 160 -6.44 -36.45 -2.79
N ALA A 161 -6.90 -36.12 -1.58
CA ALA A 161 -6.17 -35.27 -0.63
C ALA A 161 -4.71 -35.68 -0.45
N LYS A 162 -4.46 -36.99 -0.37
CA LYS A 162 -3.13 -37.57 -0.20
C LYS A 162 -2.20 -37.28 -1.39
N ASP A 163 -2.71 -37.36 -2.61
CA ASP A 163 -1.91 -37.10 -3.82
C ASP A 163 -1.62 -35.60 -3.97
N VAL A 164 -2.59 -34.75 -3.59
CA VAL A 164 -2.38 -33.29 -3.51
C VAL A 164 -1.33 -32.95 -2.46
N PHE A 165 -1.36 -33.62 -1.30
CA PHE A 165 -0.35 -33.44 -0.24
C PHE A 165 1.05 -33.79 -0.72
N ASP A 166 1.18 -34.92 -1.42
CA ASP A 166 2.45 -35.36 -2.00
C ASP A 166 3.03 -34.30 -2.96
N VAL A 167 2.18 -33.60 -3.74
CA VAL A 167 2.59 -32.49 -4.61
C VAL A 167 2.94 -31.23 -3.82
N GLU A 168 2.09 -30.82 -2.86
CA GLU A 168 2.28 -29.60 -2.07
C GLU A 168 3.59 -29.63 -1.28
N TYR A 169 3.97 -30.80 -0.76
CA TYR A 169 5.19 -30.98 0.03
C TYR A 169 6.37 -31.57 -0.75
N TRP A 170 6.25 -31.71 -2.07
CA TRP A 170 7.36 -32.18 -2.89
C TRP A 170 8.46 -31.11 -2.97
N GLU A 171 9.68 -31.48 -2.57
CA GLU A 171 10.81 -30.55 -2.50
C GLU A 171 11.11 -29.84 -3.82
N LEU A 172 11.00 -30.53 -4.96
CA LEU A 172 11.27 -29.95 -6.29
C LEU A 172 10.20 -28.93 -6.70
N GLU A 173 8.95 -29.13 -6.29
CA GLU A 173 7.87 -28.17 -6.51
C GLU A 173 8.04 -26.95 -5.60
N GLN A 174 8.36 -27.17 -4.33
CA GLN A 174 8.67 -26.09 -3.39
C GLN A 174 9.92 -25.29 -3.80
N ALA A 175 10.89 -25.92 -4.44
CA ALA A 175 12.08 -25.24 -4.97
C ALA A 175 11.72 -24.18 -6.04
N LYS A 176 10.58 -24.30 -6.73
CA LYS A 176 10.10 -23.27 -7.68
C LYS A 176 9.77 -21.95 -6.98
N LEU A 177 9.41 -21.99 -5.69
CA LEU A 177 9.04 -20.82 -4.89
C LEU A 177 10.20 -20.23 -4.11
N LYS A 178 11.28 -20.99 -3.87
CA LYS A 178 12.44 -20.58 -3.04
C LYS A 178 13.48 -19.73 -3.76
N LYS A 179 13.21 -19.26 -4.98
CA LYS A 179 14.14 -18.39 -5.71
C LYS A 179 14.11 -16.97 -5.14
N GLY A 180 15.14 -16.58 -4.38
CA GLY A 180 15.34 -15.19 -3.95
C GLY A 180 16.38 -15.04 -2.85
N GLY A 181 16.97 -13.85 -2.76
CA GLY A 181 17.80 -13.43 -1.62
C GLY A 181 16.95 -13.08 -0.40
N ALA A 182 17.53 -12.34 0.55
CA ALA A 182 16.78 -11.79 1.67
C ALA A 182 15.58 -10.97 1.18
N ALA A 183 14.43 -11.12 1.84
CA ALA A 183 13.24 -10.37 1.48
C ALA A 183 13.49 -8.85 1.66
N PRO A 184 13.04 -8.01 0.72
CA PRO A 184 13.06 -6.56 0.91
C PRO A 184 12.33 -6.14 2.19
N GLU A 185 12.78 -5.06 2.83
CA GLU A 185 12.29 -4.61 4.15
C GLU A 185 10.77 -4.44 4.21
N PHE A 186 10.18 -3.86 3.16
CA PHE A 186 8.76 -3.54 3.08
C PHE A 186 7.95 -4.53 2.25
N LYS A 187 8.50 -5.72 1.95
CA LYS A 187 7.78 -6.77 1.23
C LYS A 187 6.46 -7.09 1.94
N GLY A 188 5.35 -7.00 1.19
CA GLY A 188 4.00 -7.29 1.67
C GLY A 188 3.34 -6.15 2.47
N GLU A 189 3.96 -4.96 2.49
CA GLU A 189 3.42 -3.76 3.12
C GLU A 189 2.95 -2.74 2.06
N VAL A 190 1.99 -1.92 2.43
CA VAL A 190 1.31 -0.95 1.57
C VAL A 190 1.59 0.47 2.08
N VAL A 191 2.11 1.33 1.22
CA VAL A 191 2.32 2.75 1.50
C VAL A 191 1.45 3.61 0.58
N LEU A 192 0.80 4.62 1.15
CA LEU A 192 0.10 5.66 0.40
C LEU A 192 0.92 6.95 0.45
N ILE A 193 1.16 7.56 -0.71
CA ILE A 193 1.97 8.77 -0.86
C ILE A 193 1.13 9.84 -1.58
N SER A 194 0.94 10.99 -0.95
CA SER A 194 0.24 12.12 -1.58
C SER A 194 1.19 13.05 -2.35
N GLY A 195 0.76 13.64 -3.45
CA GLY A 195 1.61 14.45 -4.33
C GLY A 195 2.72 13.62 -4.99
N ALA A 196 2.38 12.41 -5.45
CA ALA A 196 3.33 11.38 -5.85
C ALA A 196 3.80 11.45 -7.31
N ALA A 197 3.24 12.33 -8.15
CA ALA A 197 3.56 12.37 -9.58
C ALA A 197 4.93 13.01 -9.88
N SER A 198 5.47 13.82 -8.96
CA SER A 198 6.72 14.54 -9.18
C SER A 198 7.53 14.78 -7.89
N GLY A 199 8.76 15.28 -8.05
CA GLY A 199 9.63 15.74 -6.96
C GLY A 199 9.82 14.74 -5.83
N ILE A 200 9.72 15.22 -4.59
CA ILE A 200 9.89 14.42 -3.37
C ILE A 200 8.90 13.25 -3.33
N GLY A 201 7.64 13.46 -3.73
CA GLY A 201 6.63 12.40 -3.70
C GLY A 201 6.96 11.26 -4.66
N LYS A 202 7.35 11.57 -5.90
CA LYS A 202 7.84 10.56 -6.85
C LYS A 202 9.09 9.86 -6.35
N ALA A 203 10.05 10.60 -5.78
CA ALA A 203 11.24 10.00 -5.19
C ALA A 203 10.89 9.04 -4.03
N CYS A 204 9.86 9.36 -3.23
CA CYS A 204 9.33 8.44 -2.23
C CYS A 204 8.77 7.17 -2.89
N VAL A 205 8.00 7.28 -3.98
CA VAL A 205 7.52 6.12 -4.74
C VAL A 205 8.68 5.22 -5.15
N ASP A 206 9.73 5.80 -5.75
CA ASP A 206 10.93 5.09 -6.18
C ASP A 206 11.62 4.36 -5.00
N SER A 207 11.80 5.04 -3.86
CA SER A 207 12.47 4.47 -2.67
C SER A 207 11.67 3.33 -2.03
N PHE A 208 10.36 3.51 -1.83
CA PHE A 208 9.51 2.48 -1.21
C PHE A 208 9.33 1.25 -2.12
N MET A 209 9.16 1.43 -3.43
CA MET A 209 9.10 0.32 -4.38
C MET A 209 10.41 -0.48 -4.41
N LYS A 210 11.56 0.21 -4.40
CA LYS A 210 12.88 -0.44 -4.34
C LYS A 210 13.05 -1.31 -3.09
N GLN A 211 12.40 -0.93 -1.99
CA GLN A 211 12.36 -1.68 -0.73
C GLN A 211 11.21 -2.71 -0.67
N GLY A 212 10.50 -2.92 -1.78
CA GLY A 212 9.51 -3.98 -1.97
C GLY A 212 8.09 -3.68 -1.48
N ALA A 213 7.80 -2.42 -1.12
CA ALA A 213 6.45 -2.01 -0.77
C ALA A 213 5.52 -2.00 -2.00
N ALA A 214 4.24 -2.26 -1.78
CA ALA A 214 3.19 -1.84 -2.70
C ALA A 214 2.90 -0.35 -2.46
N VAL A 215 2.99 0.47 -3.50
CA VAL A 215 2.86 1.92 -3.40
C VAL A 215 1.57 2.38 -4.07
N VAL A 216 0.75 3.11 -3.32
CA VAL A 216 -0.37 3.89 -3.84
C VAL A 216 0.05 5.35 -3.96
N GLY A 217 0.15 5.85 -5.18
CA GLY A 217 0.47 7.25 -5.45
C GLY A 217 -0.82 8.04 -5.70
N LEU A 218 -1.04 9.09 -4.90
CA LEU A 218 -2.12 10.05 -5.12
C LEU A 218 -1.55 11.34 -5.72
N ASP A 219 -2.15 11.84 -6.78
CA ASP A 219 -1.83 13.16 -7.33
C ASP A 219 -3.03 13.74 -8.09
N ILE A 220 -3.09 15.07 -8.22
CA ILE A 220 -4.09 15.71 -9.08
C ILE A 220 -3.69 15.60 -10.56
N ASP A 221 -2.40 15.41 -10.85
CA ASP A 221 -1.92 15.17 -12.20
C ASP A 221 -2.32 13.77 -12.69
N HIS A 222 -3.06 13.72 -13.79
CA HIS A 222 -3.49 12.49 -14.44
C HIS A 222 -2.33 11.58 -14.86
N ALA A 223 -1.12 12.11 -15.07
CA ALA A 223 0.05 11.31 -15.37
C ALA A 223 0.37 10.26 -14.28
N ILE A 224 -0.16 10.42 -13.06
CA ILE A 224 0.04 9.47 -11.97
C ILE A 224 -0.41 8.05 -12.33
N THR A 225 -1.47 7.88 -13.14
CA THR A 225 -2.03 6.55 -13.46
C THR A 225 -1.08 5.70 -14.28
N ASP A 226 -0.24 6.32 -15.09
CA ASP A 226 0.65 5.64 -16.04
C ASP A 226 2.13 5.81 -15.68
N LEU A 227 2.41 6.41 -14.51
CA LEU A 227 3.76 6.74 -14.07
C LEU A 227 4.68 5.51 -13.97
N TYR A 228 4.13 4.35 -13.55
CA TYR A 228 4.84 3.08 -13.52
C TYR A 228 3.94 1.93 -13.98
N GLN A 229 4.47 1.07 -14.85
CA GLN A 229 3.84 -0.18 -15.26
C GLN A 229 4.36 -1.32 -14.38
N SER A 230 3.81 -1.48 -13.18
CA SER A 230 4.29 -2.41 -12.16
C SER A 230 3.15 -2.91 -11.30
N ASP A 231 3.14 -4.21 -10.96
CA ASP A 231 2.18 -4.80 -10.01
C ASP A 231 2.26 -4.11 -8.63
N ASN A 232 3.42 -3.57 -8.26
CA ASN A 232 3.63 -2.90 -6.96
C ASN A 232 3.23 -1.42 -6.96
N PHE A 233 2.68 -0.87 -8.05
CA PHE A 233 2.30 0.54 -8.11
C PHE A 233 0.83 0.70 -8.52
N LEU A 234 0.10 1.52 -7.77
CA LEU A 234 -1.25 1.95 -8.09
C LEU A 234 -1.31 3.48 -8.07
N GLY A 235 -1.29 4.09 -9.26
CA GLY A 235 -1.50 5.52 -9.41
C GLY A 235 -2.98 5.88 -9.43
N LEU A 236 -3.38 6.86 -8.63
CA LEU A 236 -4.77 7.32 -8.49
C LEU A 236 -4.82 8.84 -8.61
N VAL A 237 -5.66 9.32 -9.54
CA VAL A 237 -5.97 10.75 -9.61
C VAL A 237 -6.82 11.12 -8.41
N CYS A 238 -6.37 12.11 -7.63
CA CYS A 238 -7.00 12.53 -6.41
C CYS A 238 -6.67 13.99 -6.13
N ASP A 239 -7.69 14.84 -6.07
CA ASP A 239 -7.55 16.12 -5.38
C ASP A 239 -7.82 15.91 -3.89
N VAL A 240 -6.74 15.96 -3.10
CA VAL A 240 -6.78 15.72 -1.64
C VAL A 240 -7.67 16.71 -0.88
N THR A 241 -8.08 17.83 -1.49
CA THR A 241 -9.01 18.78 -0.89
C THR A 241 -10.47 18.30 -0.97
N HIS A 242 -10.78 17.35 -1.88
CA HIS A 242 -12.09 16.74 -2.02
C HIS A 242 -12.23 15.47 -1.19
N ALA A 243 -13.27 15.40 -0.36
CA ALA A 243 -13.51 14.26 0.53
C ALA A 243 -13.77 12.96 -0.24
N ASP A 244 -14.64 13.04 -1.24
CA ASP A 244 -15.10 11.89 -2.00
C ASP A 244 -13.96 11.27 -2.83
N ASP A 245 -13.03 12.09 -3.33
CA ASP A 245 -11.83 11.62 -4.03
C ASP A 245 -10.94 10.78 -3.11
N VAL A 246 -10.70 11.27 -1.89
CA VAL A 246 -9.89 10.57 -0.87
C VAL A 246 -10.55 9.24 -0.50
N ASP A 247 -11.86 9.24 -0.24
CA ASP A 247 -12.61 8.03 0.11
C ASP A 247 -12.58 7.00 -1.01
N ALA A 248 -12.84 7.41 -2.26
CA ALA A 248 -12.76 6.53 -3.41
C ALA A 248 -11.35 5.95 -3.63
N CYS A 249 -10.30 6.75 -3.38
CA CYS A 249 -8.92 6.29 -3.47
C CYS A 249 -8.58 5.27 -2.37
N LEU A 250 -9.08 5.45 -1.15
CA LEU A 250 -8.93 4.48 -0.07
C LEU A 250 -9.67 3.18 -0.36
N ASP A 251 -10.86 3.25 -0.94
CA ASP A 251 -11.60 2.05 -1.38
C ASP A 251 -10.80 1.27 -2.43
N ARG A 252 -10.25 1.96 -3.44
CA ARG A 252 -9.38 1.33 -4.45
C ARG A 252 -8.10 0.77 -3.84
N THR A 253 -7.51 1.46 -2.86
CA THR A 253 -6.32 0.99 -2.13
C THR A 253 -6.60 -0.34 -1.43
N VAL A 254 -7.70 -0.41 -0.68
CA VAL A 254 -8.07 -1.62 0.06
C VAL A 254 -8.53 -2.74 -0.88
N ALA A 255 -9.23 -2.41 -1.97
CA ALA A 255 -9.59 -3.41 -2.97
C ALA A 255 -8.36 -4.04 -3.64
N HIS A 256 -7.30 -3.25 -3.87
CA HIS A 256 -6.12 -3.74 -4.59
C HIS A 256 -5.07 -4.42 -3.69
N PHE A 257 -4.86 -3.90 -2.47
CA PHE A 257 -3.80 -4.37 -1.57
C PHE A 257 -4.27 -4.75 -0.15
N GLY A 258 -5.54 -4.54 0.16
CA GLY A 258 -6.18 -5.11 1.35
C GLY A 258 -6.03 -4.28 2.62
N GLY A 259 -5.43 -3.10 2.55
CA GLY A 259 -5.23 -2.23 3.71
C GLY A 259 -4.15 -1.19 3.48
N LEU A 260 -3.73 -0.53 4.57
CA LEU A 260 -2.69 0.50 4.55
C LEU A 260 -1.76 0.34 5.76
N ASP A 261 -0.45 0.35 5.51
CA ASP A 261 0.56 0.21 6.57
C ASP A 261 1.32 1.51 6.85
N MET A 262 1.48 2.33 5.81
CA MET A 262 2.32 3.51 5.84
C MET A 262 1.65 4.67 5.09
N LEU A 263 1.79 5.89 5.60
CA LEU A 263 1.27 7.10 4.99
C LEU A 263 2.40 8.14 4.87
N VAL A 264 2.63 8.65 3.67
CA VAL A 264 3.55 9.76 3.41
C VAL A 264 2.72 10.98 3.00
N LEU A 265 2.61 11.93 3.92
CA LEU A 265 1.93 13.20 3.72
C LEU A 265 2.89 14.18 3.06
N ASN A 266 2.91 14.18 1.73
CA ASN A 266 3.83 14.98 0.92
C ASN A 266 3.13 16.10 0.12
N ALA A 267 1.87 15.91 -0.30
CA ALA A 267 1.13 16.91 -1.05
C ALA A 267 1.15 18.28 -0.34
N GLY A 268 1.46 19.31 -1.13
CA GLY A 268 1.53 20.68 -0.67
C GLY A 268 1.86 21.63 -1.82
N MET A 269 1.52 22.90 -1.64
CA MET A 269 1.74 23.95 -2.61
C MET A 269 2.41 25.19 -2.02
N PHE A 270 3.12 25.90 -2.88
CA PHE A 270 3.66 27.23 -2.61
C PHE A 270 3.47 28.10 -3.87
N PRO A 271 2.41 28.92 -3.95
CA PRO A 271 2.05 29.67 -5.16
C PRO A 271 2.99 30.87 -5.47
N GLY A 272 4.14 30.95 -4.80
CA GLY A 272 5.06 32.08 -4.88
C GLY A 272 5.01 32.97 -3.63
N GLY A 273 5.96 33.91 -3.55
CA GLY A 273 6.10 34.78 -2.40
C GLY A 273 5.17 36.00 -2.47
N THR A 274 4.25 36.13 -1.51
CA THR A 274 3.30 37.25 -1.40
C THR A 274 3.44 37.94 -0.05
N ARG A 275 3.67 39.26 -0.04
CA ARG A 275 3.77 40.03 1.22
C ARG A 275 2.41 40.06 1.92
N ILE A 276 2.41 40.16 3.25
CA ILE A 276 1.17 40.14 4.05
C ILE A 276 0.16 41.21 3.61
N ALA A 277 0.64 42.42 3.27
CA ALA A 277 -0.25 43.51 2.83
C ALA A 277 -0.91 43.27 1.46
N GLU A 278 -0.40 42.32 0.67
CA GLU A 278 -0.87 41.98 -0.68
C GLU A 278 -1.52 40.60 -0.72
N LEU A 279 -1.50 39.86 0.39
CA LEU A 279 -2.02 38.51 0.47
C LEU A 279 -3.53 38.56 0.62
N ASP A 280 -4.24 38.11 -0.41
CA ASP A 280 -5.69 38.01 -0.36
C ASP A 280 -6.17 36.74 0.36
N ASP A 281 -7.43 36.77 0.78
CA ASP A 281 -8.06 35.69 1.53
C ASP A 281 -8.15 34.40 0.71
N ALA A 282 -8.32 34.49 -0.61
CA ALA A 282 -8.48 33.33 -1.48
C ALA A 282 -7.16 32.54 -1.58
N GLN A 283 -6.04 33.23 -1.77
CA GLN A 283 -4.70 32.64 -1.78
C GLN A 283 -4.35 32.05 -0.40
N TRP A 284 -4.70 32.74 0.69
CA TRP A 284 -4.53 32.19 2.05
C TRP A 284 -5.32 30.89 2.23
N GLN A 285 -6.61 30.90 1.92
CA GLN A 285 -7.50 29.75 2.06
C GLN A 285 -7.06 28.57 1.18
N GLN A 286 -6.63 28.83 -0.06
CA GLN A 286 -6.13 27.78 -0.95
C GLN A 286 -4.90 27.08 -0.35
N VAL A 287 -3.94 27.83 0.16
CA VAL A 287 -2.72 27.27 0.77
C VAL A 287 -3.07 26.49 2.04
N MET A 288 -3.96 26.99 2.90
CA MET A 288 -4.39 26.28 4.10
C MET A 288 -5.16 25.00 3.77
N SER A 289 -6.07 25.06 2.79
CA SER A 289 -6.86 23.92 2.33
C SER A 289 -5.96 22.76 1.88
N VAL A 290 -4.96 23.04 1.04
CA VAL A 290 -4.04 22.02 0.53
C VAL A 290 -3.01 21.58 1.58
N ASN A 291 -2.32 22.53 2.23
CA ASN A 291 -1.17 22.20 3.08
C ASN A 291 -1.57 21.73 4.49
N LEU A 292 -2.77 22.04 4.97
CA LEU A 292 -3.22 21.68 6.32
C LEU A 292 -4.49 20.82 6.29
N ASP A 293 -5.59 21.33 5.75
CA ASP A 293 -6.90 20.69 5.90
C ASP A 293 -6.96 19.33 5.18
N ALA A 294 -6.39 19.25 3.98
CA ALA A 294 -6.21 18.00 3.24
C ALA A 294 -5.40 16.97 4.05
N ASN A 295 -4.31 17.40 4.69
CA ASN A 295 -3.47 16.50 5.48
C ASN A 295 -4.18 16.01 6.74
N LEU A 296 -4.96 16.86 7.42
CA LEU A 296 -5.82 16.45 8.54
C LEU A 296 -6.86 15.41 8.10
N ARG A 297 -7.52 15.64 6.95
CA ARG A 297 -8.47 14.68 6.38
C ARG A 297 -7.79 13.34 6.10
N MET A 298 -6.67 13.35 5.38
CA MET A 298 -5.90 12.14 5.07
C MET A 298 -5.52 11.38 6.34
N MET A 299 -5.04 12.07 7.38
CA MET A 299 -4.77 11.48 8.69
C MET A 299 -6.00 10.78 9.26
N ARG A 300 -7.14 11.48 9.32
CA ARG A 300 -8.39 10.96 9.88
C ARG A 300 -8.91 9.73 9.11
N GLU A 301 -8.98 9.81 7.79
CA GLU A 301 -9.54 8.71 6.98
C GLU A 301 -8.59 7.49 6.89
N CYS A 302 -7.28 7.71 7.00
CA CYS A 302 -6.31 6.61 6.98
C CYS A 302 -6.13 5.92 8.35
N HIS A 303 -6.44 6.59 9.47
CA HIS A 303 -6.22 6.08 10.83
C HIS A 303 -6.80 4.67 11.07
N PRO A 304 -8.06 4.36 10.69
CA PRO A 304 -8.62 3.03 10.90
C PRO A 304 -7.84 1.92 10.21
N LEU A 305 -7.31 2.19 9.00
CA LEU A 305 -6.51 1.24 8.24
C LEU A 305 -5.10 1.09 8.84
N LEU A 306 -4.46 2.20 9.21
CA LEU A 306 -3.15 2.21 9.87
C LEU A 306 -3.16 1.43 11.19
N LYS A 307 -4.26 1.50 11.95
CA LYS A 307 -4.46 0.71 13.17
C LYS A 307 -4.56 -0.80 12.92
N LEU A 308 -4.97 -1.19 11.71
CA LEU A 308 -5.10 -2.58 11.27
C LEU A 308 -3.87 -3.10 10.54
N ALA A 309 -2.84 -2.28 10.31
CA ALA A 309 -1.58 -2.69 9.71
C ALA A 309 -0.98 -3.91 10.45
N PRO A 310 -0.64 -5.01 9.75
CA PRO A 310 -0.03 -6.21 10.36
C PRO A 310 1.22 -5.95 11.19
N ARG A 311 1.97 -4.87 10.90
CA ARG A 311 3.16 -4.45 11.68
C ARG A 311 3.08 -3.01 12.18
N TYR A 312 1.90 -2.60 12.63
CA TYR A 312 1.60 -1.27 13.13
C TYR A 312 1.73 -0.15 12.08
N GLY A 313 0.89 0.87 12.22
CA GLY A 313 0.84 2.00 11.31
C GLY A 313 2.04 2.93 11.43
N ARG A 314 2.43 3.55 10.32
CA ARG A 314 3.56 4.49 10.24
C ARG A 314 3.20 5.69 9.39
N VAL A 315 3.53 6.88 9.84
CA VAL A 315 3.27 8.11 9.11
C VAL A 315 4.54 8.95 9.03
N VAL A 316 4.83 9.47 7.85
CA VAL A 316 5.86 10.47 7.62
C VAL A 316 5.21 11.72 7.05
N VAL A 317 5.49 12.86 7.68
CA VAL A 317 5.01 14.17 7.24
C VAL A 317 6.16 14.93 6.60
N ILE A 318 5.99 15.33 5.33
CA ILE A 318 6.93 16.22 4.66
C ILE A 318 6.57 17.67 5.04
N GLY A 319 7.27 18.13 6.07
CA GLY A 319 7.23 19.50 6.57
C GLY A 319 8.01 20.45 5.67
N SER A 320 8.70 21.40 6.31
CA SER A 320 9.56 22.37 5.62
C SER A 320 10.43 23.08 6.64
N LYS A 321 11.65 23.43 6.24
CA LYS A 321 12.48 24.41 6.97
C LYS A 321 11.73 25.69 7.35
N ASN A 322 10.72 26.10 6.56
CA ASN A 322 9.92 27.30 6.84
C ASN A 322 9.14 27.27 8.16
N TYR A 323 8.95 26.11 8.78
CA TYR A 323 8.37 26.03 10.13
C TYR A 323 9.30 26.67 11.19
N LEU A 324 10.62 26.40 11.11
CA LEU A 324 11.61 26.94 12.06
C LEU A 324 12.17 28.30 11.60
N ALA A 325 12.37 28.47 10.29
CA ALA A 325 13.04 29.64 9.74
C ALA A 325 12.28 30.19 8.53
N PRO A 326 11.16 30.90 8.76
CA PRO A 326 10.35 31.50 7.70
C PRO A 326 11.07 32.65 6.99
N GLY A 327 10.57 33.04 5.81
CA GLY A 327 11.07 34.16 5.02
C GLY A 327 9.96 35.14 4.59
N PRO A 328 10.32 36.39 4.23
CA PRO A 328 9.37 37.34 3.68
C PRO A 328 8.65 36.77 2.44
N GLY A 329 7.34 36.94 2.38
CA GLY A 329 6.51 36.43 1.29
C GLY A 329 5.95 35.02 1.51
N ALA A 330 6.35 34.32 2.56
CA ALA A 330 5.93 32.94 2.80
C ALA A 330 4.83 32.80 3.86
N ALA A 331 4.05 33.85 4.15
CA ALA A 331 3.15 33.90 5.31
C ALA A 331 2.17 32.71 5.38
N SER A 332 1.38 32.47 4.33
CA SER A 332 0.43 31.35 4.27
C SER A 332 1.13 29.99 4.30
N TYR A 333 2.24 29.85 3.55
CA TYR A 333 3.00 28.61 3.49
C TYR A 333 3.64 28.25 4.84
N SER A 334 4.38 29.17 5.45
CA SER A 334 5.00 28.99 6.77
C SER A 334 3.97 28.72 7.85
N ALA A 335 2.84 29.45 7.87
CA ALA A 335 1.76 29.20 8.80
C ALA A 335 1.17 27.79 8.63
N SER A 336 0.87 27.38 7.39
CA SER A 336 0.33 26.05 7.10
C SER A 336 1.29 24.92 7.51
N LYS A 337 2.60 25.05 7.22
CA LYS A 337 3.61 24.04 7.59
C LYS A 337 3.87 23.99 9.10
N ALA A 338 3.79 25.13 9.79
CA ALA A 338 3.84 25.17 11.25
C ALA A 338 2.63 24.48 11.89
N ALA A 339 1.43 24.76 11.38
CA ALA A 339 0.19 24.11 11.82
C ALA A 339 0.22 22.59 11.57
N LEU A 340 0.65 22.16 10.37
CA LEU A 340 0.78 20.74 10.02
C LEU A 340 1.75 20.02 10.94
N ASN A 341 2.88 20.64 11.28
CA ASN A 341 3.85 20.04 12.20
C ASN A 341 3.27 19.89 13.61
N GLN A 342 2.54 20.89 14.11
CA GLN A 342 1.87 20.78 15.40
C GLN A 342 0.77 19.71 15.38
N LEU A 343 0.00 19.61 14.28
CA LEU A 343 -0.98 18.55 14.08
C LEU A 343 -0.33 17.17 14.13
N ALA A 344 0.80 16.97 13.45
CA ALA A 344 1.53 15.70 13.45
C ALA A 344 1.98 15.29 14.86
N ARG A 345 2.38 16.26 15.71
CA ARG A 345 2.73 16.02 17.11
C ARG A 345 1.53 15.58 17.94
N VAL A 346 0.38 16.23 17.76
CA VAL A 346 -0.86 15.85 18.44
C VAL A 346 -1.26 14.43 18.04
N ALA A 347 -1.29 14.14 16.74
CA ALA A 347 -1.61 12.80 16.23
C ALA A 347 -0.62 11.73 16.74
N ALA A 348 0.67 12.05 16.89
CA ALA A 348 1.64 11.11 17.46
C ALA A 348 1.34 10.74 18.92
N LEU A 349 0.84 11.70 19.70
CA LEU A 349 0.45 11.49 21.10
C LEU A 349 -0.84 10.68 21.20
N GLU A 350 -1.82 11.00 20.36
CA GLU A 350 -3.12 10.32 20.33
C GLU A 350 -2.99 8.88 19.82
N TRP A 351 -2.25 8.65 18.73
CA TRP A 351 -2.23 7.37 18.04
C TRP A 351 -1.13 6.42 18.54
N GLY A 352 -0.28 6.87 19.45
CA GLY A 352 0.71 6.01 20.10
C GLY A 352 0.06 4.82 20.82
N GLY A 353 -1.14 5.01 21.39
CA GLY A 353 -1.93 3.93 22.01
C GLY A 353 -2.43 2.87 21.02
N ASP A 354 -2.57 3.23 19.73
CA ASP A 354 -2.90 2.32 18.64
C ASP A 354 -1.65 1.70 17.99
N GLY A 355 -0.45 1.98 18.52
CA GLY A 355 0.82 1.52 17.99
C GLY A 355 1.29 2.29 16.75
N ILE A 356 0.61 3.38 16.36
CA ILE A 356 0.96 4.14 15.16
C ILE A 356 2.06 5.16 15.49
N ARG A 357 3.12 5.19 14.68
CA ARG A 357 4.22 6.15 14.82
C ARG A 357 4.10 7.24 13.76
N ILE A 358 4.38 8.48 14.15
CA ILE A 358 4.34 9.63 13.23
C ILE A 358 5.64 10.41 13.39
N ASN A 359 6.37 10.63 12.31
CA ASN A 359 7.58 11.44 12.29
C ASN A 359 7.50 12.47 11.16
N SER A 360 8.35 13.49 11.21
CA SER A 360 8.36 14.56 10.21
C SER A 360 9.76 14.89 9.73
N LEU A 361 9.82 15.24 8.45
CA LEU A 361 11.01 15.72 7.76
C LEU A 361 10.87 17.19 7.45
N HIS A 362 11.96 17.94 7.54
CA HIS A 362 11.98 19.36 7.21
C HIS A 362 13.00 19.63 6.11
N PRO A 363 12.65 19.39 4.83
CA PRO A 363 13.53 19.69 3.72
C PRO A 363 13.74 21.19 3.55
N ASP A 364 14.92 21.55 3.04
CA ASP A 364 15.23 22.87 2.49
C ASP A 364 15.90 22.70 1.13
N ALA A 365 15.71 23.68 0.24
CA ALA A 365 16.53 23.80 -0.97
C ALA A 365 16.60 22.50 -1.82
N VAL A 366 15.47 21.83 -2.02
CA VAL A 366 15.37 20.62 -2.86
C VAL A 366 15.08 21.01 -4.31
N PHE A 367 16.13 21.08 -5.13
CA PHE A 367 16.10 21.75 -6.44
C PHE A 367 15.63 20.89 -7.61
N ASP A 368 15.53 19.58 -7.45
CA ASP A 368 15.03 18.64 -8.47
C ASP A 368 13.49 18.49 -8.45
N THR A 369 12.79 19.55 -8.05
CA THR A 369 11.31 19.61 -8.01
C THR A 369 10.79 20.64 -9.01
N ALA A 370 9.54 20.47 -9.47
CA ALA A 370 8.93 21.31 -10.51
C ALA A 370 8.86 22.82 -10.16
N ILE A 371 9.01 23.18 -8.89
CA ILE A 371 9.04 24.57 -8.40
C ILE A 371 10.31 25.30 -8.85
N TRP A 372 11.42 24.58 -9.10
CA TRP A 372 12.73 25.15 -9.40
C TRP A 372 13.06 25.11 -10.89
N THR A 373 12.45 25.99 -11.67
CA THR A 373 12.86 26.20 -13.06
C THR A 373 14.24 26.86 -13.14
N GLU A 374 14.93 26.73 -14.28
CA GLU A 374 16.22 27.41 -14.51
C GLU A 374 16.14 28.92 -14.28
N ALA A 375 15.03 29.54 -14.68
CA ALA A 375 14.79 30.97 -14.47
C ALA A 375 14.66 31.33 -12.99
N VAL A 376 13.93 30.52 -12.21
CA VAL A 376 13.79 30.71 -10.76
C VAL A 376 15.13 30.53 -10.05
N LEU A 377 15.89 29.48 -10.39
CA LEU A 377 17.21 29.22 -9.84
C LEU A 377 18.18 30.37 -10.11
N LYS A 378 18.24 30.85 -11.36
CA LYS A 378 19.08 31.98 -11.75
C LYS A 378 18.71 33.25 -10.99
N SER A 379 17.43 33.61 -10.94
CA SER A 379 16.95 34.79 -10.23
C SER A 379 17.26 34.74 -8.72
N ARG A 380 17.10 33.57 -8.09
CA ARG A 380 17.41 33.38 -6.67
C ARG A 380 18.91 33.41 -6.39
N ALA A 381 19.71 32.80 -7.25
CA ALA A 381 21.17 32.85 -7.14
C ALA A 381 21.70 34.29 -7.26
N GLU A 382 21.20 35.05 -8.24
CA GLU A 382 21.52 36.47 -8.44
C GLU A 382 21.15 37.33 -7.23
N HIS A 383 19.98 37.10 -6.61
CA HIS A 383 19.56 37.79 -5.39
C HIS A 383 20.57 37.63 -4.24
N TYR A 384 21.25 36.48 -4.18
CA TYR A 384 22.29 36.21 -3.18
C TYR A 384 23.70 36.55 -3.65
N GLY A 385 23.87 37.07 -4.88
CA GLY A 385 25.19 37.35 -5.46
C GLY A 385 26.02 36.08 -5.72
N LEU A 386 25.36 34.96 -6.01
CA LEU A 386 25.99 33.64 -6.20
C LEU A 386 25.75 33.13 -7.62
N ALA A 387 26.65 32.25 -8.10
CA ALA A 387 26.34 31.37 -9.22
C ALA A 387 25.31 30.30 -8.79
N VAL A 388 24.57 29.73 -9.75
CA VAL A 388 23.54 28.71 -9.46
C VAL A 388 24.11 27.51 -8.69
N GLU A 389 25.28 27.00 -9.08
CA GLU A 389 25.94 25.88 -8.39
C GLU A 389 26.34 26.22 -6.94
N GLN A 390 26.76 27.47 -6.70
CA GLN A 390 27.08 27.95 -5.36
C GLN A 390 25.81 28.17 -4.52
N TYR A 391 24.72 28.58 -5.16
CA TYR A 391 23.42 28.72 -4.51
C TYR A 391 22.85 27.36 -4.10
N LYS A 392 22.99 26.34 -4.96
CA LYS A 392 22.53 24.98 -4.69
C LYS A 392 23.21 24.32 -3.48
N THR A 393 24.43 24.75 -3.17
CA THR A 393 25.25 24.25 -2.06
C THR A 393 25.37 25.26 -0.92
N LYS A 394 24.44 26.24 -0.85
CA LYS A 394 24.43 27.30 0.18
C LYS A 394 23.91 26.81 1.53
N ASN A 395 24.56 25.79 2.07
CA ASN A 395 24.38 25.27 3.42
C ASN A 395 25.74 25.05 4.09
N ILE A 396 25.76 24.60 5.34
CA ILE A 396 26.99 24.39 6.12
C ILE A 396 27.84 23.27 5.52
N LEU A 397 27.20 22.18 5.09
CA LEU A 397 27.90 21.00 4.53
C LEU A 397 28.39 21.19 3.09
N LYS A 398 28.02 22.28 2.41
CA LYS A 398 28.37 22.56 1.00
C LYS A 398 27.94 21.44 0.04
N THR A 399 26.75 20.88 0.28
CA THR A 399 26.19 19.79 -0.54
C THR A 399 24.86 20.20 -1.15
N GLU A 400 24.52 19.64 -2.31
CA GLU A 400 23.16 19.72 -2.85
C GLU A 400 22.27 18.74 -2.06
N ILE A 401 21.01 19.12 -1.87
CA ILE A 401 19.97 18.28 -1.27
C ILE A 401 18.97 17.94 -2.38
N THR A 402 18.67 16.66 -2.53
CA THR A 402 17.82 16.13 -3.59
C THR A 402 16.54 15.51 -3.05
N SER A 403 15.56 15.32 -3.93
CA SER A 403 14.31 14.62 -3.61
C SER A 403 14.59 13.18 -3.15
N HIS A 404 15.64 12.56 -3.70
CA HIS A 404 16.10 11.23 -3.28
C HIS A 404 16.55 11.22 -1.80
N ASP A 405 17.29 12.22 -1.34
CA ASP A 405 17.77 12.28 0.06
C ASP A 405 16.61 12.35 1.05
N VAL A 406 15.58 13.13 0.72
CA VAL A 406 14.34 13.22 1.51
C VAL A 406 13.59 11.88 1.49
N ALA A 407 13.48 11.26 0.32
CA ALA A 407 12.75 10.01 0.15
C ALA A 407 13.39 8.83 0.91
N GLU A 408 14.71 8.69 0.87
CA GLU A 408 15.41 7.61 1.59
C GLU A 408 15.22 7.74 3.11
N LEU A 409 15.24 8.97 3.64
CA LEU A 409 14.97 9.18 5.06
C LEU A 409 13.49 8.95 5.41
N ALA A 410 12.55 9.34 4.53
CA ALA A 410 11.13 9.04 4.72
C ALA A 410 10.89 7.53 4.80
N ALA A 411 11.52 6.77 3.90
CA ALA A 411 11.47 5.32 3.95
C ALA A 411 12.11 4.76 5.23
N ALA A 412 13.28 5.26 5.63
CA ALA A 412 13.94 4.84 6.87
C ALA A 412 13.09 5.10 8.13
N MET A 413 12.32 6.20 8.17
CA MET A 413 11.39 6.52 9.27
C MET A 413 10.22 5.53 9.39
N CYS A 414 9.83 4.93 8.27
CA CYS A 414 8.88 3.81 8.23
C CYS A 414 9.54 2.44 8.52
N GLY A 415 10.87 2.37 8.48
CA GLY A 415 11.66 1.17 8.76
C GLY A 415 11.81 0.82 10.24
N PRO A 416 12.49 -0.31 10.52
CA PRO A 416 12.75 -0.78 11.89
C PRO A 416 13.71 0.14 12.67
N LEU A 417 14.53 0.95 12.00
CA LEU A 417 15.42 1.93 12.63
C LEU A 417 14.67 2.95 13.49
N PHE A 418 13.43 3.28 13.12
CA PHE A 418 12.57 4.20 13.86
C PHE A 418 11.51 3.49 14.70
N ALA A 419 11.61 2.18 14.93
CA ALA A 419 10.61 1.40 15.68
C ALA A 419 10.39 1.90 17.12
N ARG A 420 11.33 2.67 17.69
CA ARG A 420 11.26 3.28 19.02
C ARG A 420 11.16 4.81 18.97
N THR A 421 10.84 5.38 17.81
CA THR A 421 10.83 6.83 17.56
C THR A 421 9.49 7.27 16.99
N THR A 422 8.83 8.20 17.68
CA THR A 422 7.62 8.90 17.24
C THR A 422 7.72 10.37 17.65
N ALA A 423 6.96 11.23 16.99
CA ALA A 423 7.01 12.69 17.09
C ALA A 423 8.38 13.33 16.79
N SER A 424 9.30 12.60 16.13
CA SER A 424 10.59 13.18 15.74
C SER A 424 10.45 14.16 14.59
N GLN A 425 11.34 15.15 14.58
CA GLN A 425 11.41 16.21 13.58
C GLN A 425 12.86 16.25 13.11
N VAL A 426 13.11 15.92 11.85
CA VAL A 426 14.48 15.80 11.33
C VAL A 426 14.67 16.71 10.12
N PRO A 427 15.60 17.68 10.16
CA PRO A 427 15.92 18.50 9.00
C PRO A 427 16.68 17.69 7.94
N VAL A 428 16.42 18.00 6.68
CA VAL A 428 17.17 17.50 5.51
C VAL A 428 17.56 18.73 4.68
N ASP A 429 18.59 19.44 5.14
CA ASP A 429 18.91 20.80 4.65
C ASP A 429 20.42 21.09 4.50
N GLY A 430 21.28 20.10 4.76
CA GLY A 430 22.74 20.28 4.72
C GLY A 430 23.27 21.24 5.81
N GLY A 431 22.47 21.51 6.83
CA GLY A 431 22.72 22.49 7.87
C GLY A 431 22.44 23.91 7.40
N ASN A 432 21.19 24.36 7.58
CA ASN A 432 20.82 25.75 7.32
C ASN A 432 21.18 26.64 8.52
N ASP A 433 21.90 27.74 8.26
CA ASP A 433 22.38 28.70 9.27
C ASP A 433 21.28 29.36 10.11
N ARG A 434 20.04 29.40 9.61
CA ARG A 434 18.89 29.95 10.34
C ARG A 434 18.17 28.94 11.23
N VAL A 435 18.53 27.65 11.15
CA VAL A 435 17.82 26.55 11.83
C VAL A 435 18.69 25.89 12.90
N ILE A 436 20.02 25.98 12.78
CA ILE A 436 21.01 25.44 13.72
C ILE A 436 21.25 26.37 14.90
#